data_AF-A0A418XD10-F1
#
_entry.id   AF-A0A418XD10-F1
#
_cell.length_a   1.000
_cell.length_b   1.000
_cell.length_c   1.000
_cell.angle_alpha   90.00
_cell.angle_beta   90.00
_cell.angle_gamma   90.00
#
_symmetry.space_group_name_H-M   'P 1'
#
loop_
_entity.id
_entity.type
_entity.pdbx_description
1 polymer ?
#
loop_
_entity_poly.entity_id
_entity_poly.type
_entity_poly.pdbx_seq_one_letter_code
_entity_poly.pdbx_strand_id
1 'polypeptide(L)'
;MPMKLTRRLLWPLAILLLVVARSLPAAELFYLGQKIPDIQKTWASADYLQLIGALQKIDTTQANALPRRSGEFTGPIYQRMVSEENFRPQLNIYAPLELRQNGAREVLFQLKELMRLYFDFRAAQQPYGAEALGLMTYSLRQQAVLFTLTTEFWMTLSQREQSNPVRLQGLQETKAAAAMLTSSALDYLGLTKQFGREDLVLYAAEIGKQLPELFVHLNAAVRPEILARVAQLVEQHPYAEVRASMAELQPVLTGIQADVEKQLVQPATPNQPVAPKLDLSAPQ
;
A
#
# COMPACT_ATOMS: atom_id res chain seq x y z
N MET A 1 50.02 -19.99 36.49
CA MET A 1 49.15 -19.46 37.56
C MET A 1 47.86 -18.96 36.92
N PRO A 2 46.71 -19.62 37.12
CA PRO A 2 45.46 -19.18 36.51
C PRO A 2 44.79 -18.09 37.37
N MET A 3 44.64 -16.88 36.82
CA MET A 3 43.85 -15.81 37.45
C MET A 3 42.37 -16.24 37.47
N LYS A 4 41.86 -16.56 38.67
CA LYS A 4 40.43 -16.77 38.89
C LYS A 4 39.74 -15.41 38.84
N LEU A 5 39.08 -15.08 37.73
CA LEU A 5 38.19 -13.93 37.66
C LEU A 5 37.10 -14.08 38.74
N THR A 6 37.08 -13.15 39.69
CA THR A 6 36.09 -13.11 40.75
C THR A 6 34.71 -12.76 40.18
N ARG A 7 33.69 -13.48 40.65
CA ARG A 7 32.28 -13.41 40.18
C ARG A 7 31.67 -11.99 40.14
N ARG A 8 32.27 -11.04 40.89
CA ARG A 8 31.87 -9.61 40.93
C ARG A 8 32.33 -8.79 39.71
N LEU A 9 33.37 -9.22 38.98
CA LEU A 9 33.81 -8.58 37.74
C LEU A 9 33.01 -9.01 36.50
N LEU A 10 32.27 -10.12 36.60
CA LEU A 10 31.52 -10.69 35.47
C LEU A 10 30.28 -9.85 35.11
N TRP A 11 29.66 -9.21 36.10
CA TRP A 11 28.48 -8.37 35.90
C TRP A 11 28.76 -7.07 35.12
N PRO A 12 29.76 -6.24 35.50
CA PRO A 12 30.09 -5.07 34.72
C PRO A 12 30.62 -5.43 33.33
N LEU A 13 31.34 -6.56 33.19
CA LEU A 13 31.78 -7.06 31.88
C LEU A 13 30.61 -7.52 31.01
N ALA A 14 29.61 -8.20 31.58
CA ALA A 14 28.40 -8.62 30.87
C ALA A 14 27.54 -7.43 30.46
N ILE A 15 27.43 -6.39 31.31
CA ILE A 15 26.74 -5.13 30.99
C ILE A 15 27.50 -4.39 29.88
N LEU A 16 28.83 -4.30 29.97
CA LEU A 16 29.67 -3.70 28.93
C LEU A 16 29.53 -4.45 27.59
N LEU A 17 29.55 -5.79 27.61
CA LEU A 17 29.31 -6.62 26.43
C LEU A 17 27.91 -6.45 25.87
N LEU A 18 26.88 -6.30 26.70
CA LEU A 18 25.51 -6.00 26.26
C LEU A 18 25.38 -4.61 25.64
N VAL A 19 26.10 -3.61 26.17
CA VAL A 19 26.11 -2.24 25.63
C VAL A 19 26.89 -2.16 24.32
N VAL A 20 28.01 -2.89 24.20
CA VAL A 20 28.80 -2.95 22.96
C VAL A 20 28.10 -3.80 21.89
N ALA A 21 27.47 -4.93 22.26
CA ALA A 21 26.71 -5.76 21.33
C ALA A 21 25.39 -5.13 20.85
N ARG A 22 24.81 -4.21 21.63
CA ARG A 22 23.66 -3.40 21.18
C ARG A 22 24.01 -2.41 20.06
N SER A 23 25.30 -2.19 19.81
CA SER A 23 25.81 -1.31 18.77
C SER A 23 26.33 -2.10 17.56
N LEU A 24 25.76 -3.27 17.27
CA LEU A 24 25.99 -3.90 15.97
C LEU A 24 25.43 -2.96 14.90
N PRO A 25 26.28 -2.40 14.01
CA PRO A 25 25.78 -1.59 12.91
C PRO A 25 24.79 -2.45 12.12
N ALA A 26 23.66 -1.84 11.71
CA ALA A 26 22.69 -2.49 10.84
C ALA A 26 23.46 -3.15 9.69
N ALA A 27 23.30 -4.47 9.51
CA ALA A 27 24.06 -5.22 8.52
C ALA A 27 23.82 -4.56 7.15
N GLU A 28 24.88 -4.01 6.56
CA GLU A 28 24.77 -3.42 5.23
C GLU A 28 24.46 -4.54 4.24
N LEU A 29 23.24 -4.53 3.72
CA LEU A 29 22.79 -5.53 2.77
C LEU A 29 23.15 -5.09 1.35
N PHE A 30 23.74 -5.99 0.59
CA PHE A 30 24.09 -5.75 -0.81
C PHE A 30 23.40 -6.75 -1.70
N TYR A 31 22.89 -6.28 -2.83
CA TYR A 31 22.37 -7.09 -3.91
C TYR A 31 23.11 -6.75 -5.20
N LEU A 32 23.80 -7.74 -5.78
CA LEU A 32 24.60 -7.59 -7.00
C LEU A 32 25.56 -6.38 -6.95
N GLY A 33 26.22 -6.19 -5.81
CA GLY A 33 27.17 -5.11 -5.56
C GLY A 33 26.54 -3.73 -5.29
N GLN A 34 25.21 -3.61 -5.28
CA GLN A 34 24.51 -2.38 -4.88
C GLN A 34 23.98 -2.50 -3.46
N LYS A 35 24.16 -1.45 -2.66
CA LYS A 35 23.62 -1.38 -1.30
C LYS A 35 22.10 -1.25 -1.35
N ILE A 36 21.40 -2.16 -0.70
CA ILE A 36 19.94 -2.16 -0.59
C ILE A 36 19.50 -1.92 0.86
N PRO A 37 18.23 -1.55 1.10
CA PRO A 37 17.71 -1.43 2.44
C PRO A 37 17.72 -2.78 3.17
N ASP A 38 17.86 -2.72 4.49
CA ASP A 38 17.74 -3.90 5.34
C ASP A 38 16.32 -4.50 5.23
N ILE A 39 16.25 -5.79 4.87
CA ILE A 39 15.00 -6.51 4.68
C ILE A 39 14.34 -6.96 5.99
N GLN A 40 15.00 -6.77 7.14
CA GLN A 40 14.48 -7.14 8.46
C GLN A 40 13.71 -6.01 9.15
N LYS A 41 13.83 -4.77 8.65
CA LYS A 41 13.08 -3.62 9.17
C LYS A 41 11.89 -3.28 8.28
N THR A 42 10.92 -2.59 8.88
CA THR A 42 9.86 -1.87 8.17
C THR A 42 10.47 -0.82 7.23
N TRP A 43 9.97 -0.75 6.00
CA TRP A 43 10.43 0.23 5.02
C TRP A 43 9.59 1.50 5.00
N ALA A 44 10.29 2.64 4.92
CA ALA A 44 9.72 3.95 4.66
C ALA A 44 10.07 4.44 3.23
N SER A 45 9.61 5.63 2.86
CA SER A 45 9.86 6.23 1.53
C SER A 45 11.36 6.27 1.17
N ALA A 46 12.23 6.60 2.13
CA ALA A 46 13.68 6.64 1.93
C ALA A 46 14.28 5.26 1.59
N ASP A 47 13.74 4.18 2.16
CA ASP A 47 14.20 2.82 1.86
C ASP A 47 13.82 2.42 0.43
N TYR A 48 12.57 2.71 0.01
CA TYR A 48 12.18 2.50 -1.38
C TYR A 48 13.04 3.30 -2.36
N LEU A 49 13.33 4.57 -2.04
CA LEU A 49 14.20 5.41 -2.87
C LEU A 49 15.61 4.80 -3.01
N GLN A 50 16.19 4.32 -1.90
CA GLN A 50 17.48 3.64 -1.93
C GLN A 50 17.43 2.37 -2.78
N LEU A 51 16.39 1.54 -2.62
CA LEU A 51 16.20 0.34 -3.42
C LEU A 51 16.07 0.67 -4.91
N ILE A 52 15.25 1.66 -5.28
CA ILE A 52 15.04 2.07 -6.67
C ILE A 52 16.36 2.49 -7.29
N GLY A 53 17.17 3.30 -6.59
CA GLY A 53 18.49 3.70 -7.09
C GLY A 53 19.46 2.53 -7.27
N ALA A 54 19.39 1.52 -6.41
CA ALA A 54 20.16 0.28 -6.56
C ALA A 54 19.67 -0.55 -7.76
N LEU A 55 18.36 -0.77 -7.87
CA LEU A 55 17.75 -1.57 -8.94
C LEU A 55 17.92 -0.92 -10.32
N GLN A 56 17.84 0.40 -10.44
CA GLN A 56 18.13 1.11 -11.68
C GLN A 56 19.55 0.83 -12.18
N LYS A 57 20.54 0.86 -11.29
CA LYS A 57 21.93 0.53 -11.66
C LYS A 57 22.07 -0.93 -12.07
N ILE A 58 21.42 -1.84 -11.36
CA ILE A 58 21.41 -3.27 -11.70
C ILE A 58 20.80 -3.48 -13.08
N ASP A 59 19.62 -2.91 -13.34
CA ASP A 59 18.91 -3.07 -14.61
C ASP A 59 19.75 -2.58 -15.81
N THR A 60 20.52 -1.50 -15.64
CA THR A 60 21.43 -1.01 -16.69
C THR A 60 22.67 -1.88 -16.92
N THR A 61 23.09 -2.66 -15.91
CA THR A 61 24.36 -3.43 -15.96
C THR A 61 24.14 -4.93 -16.18
N GLN A 62 22.98 -5.45 -15.77
CA GLN A 62 22.62 -6.86 -15.81
C GLN A 62 21.15 -7.00 -16.22
N ALA A 63 20.93 -7.45 -17.44
CA ALA A 63 19.60 -7.70 -17.95
C ALA A 63 18.88 -8.78 -17.11
N ASN A 64 17.60 -8.55 -16.84
CA ASN A 64 16.73 -9.48 -16.12
C ASN A 64 17.18 -9.82 -14.68
N ALA A 65 17.90 -8.91 -14.01
CA ALA A 65 18.44 -9.10 -12.66
C ALA A 65 17.66 -8.39 -11.53
N LEU A 66 16.43 -7.92 -11.76
CA LEU A 66 15.56 -7.45 -10.68
C LEU A 66 15.10 -8.59 -9.76
N PRO A 67 14.82 -8.31 -8.47
CA PRO A 67 14.32 -9.30 -7.53
C PRO A 67 13.05 -10.03 -8.00
N ARG A 68 13.01 -11.34 -7.78
CA ARG A 68 11.93 -12.24 -8.18
C ARG A 68 11.15 -12.71 -6.95
N ARG A 69 9.83 -12.82 -7.05
CA ARG A 69 8.96 -13.35 -5.98
C ARG A 69 9.31 -14.80 -5.64
N SER A 70 9.65 -15.61 -6.64
CA SER A 70 9.98 -17.03 -6.50
C SER A 70 11.48 -17.33 -6.38
N GLY A 71 12.34 -16.31 -6.40
CA GLY A 71 13.79 -16.53 -6.33
C GLY A 71 14.23 -16.88 -4.91
N GLU A 72 15.13 -17.85 -4.78
CA GLU A 72 15.65 -18.29 -3.48
C GLU A 72 16.30 -17.14 -2.69
N PHE A 73 17.12 -16.34 -3.37
CA PHE A 73 17.85 -15.22 -2.75
C PHE A 73 17.17 -13.86 -2.94
N THR A 74 16.30 -13.73 -3.95
CA THR A 74 15.62 -12.48 -4.28
C THR A 74 14.20 -12.40 -3.75
N GLY A 75 13.59 -13.55 -3.43
CA GLY A 75 12.26 -13.67 -2.84
C GLY A 75 12.13 -12.87 -1.55
N PRO A 76 13.07 -12.97 -0.58
CA PRO A 76 13.00 -12.17 0.65
C PRO A 76 13.05 -10.66 0.40
N ILE A 77 13.80 -10.21 -0.61
CA ILE A 77 13.85 -8.78 -1.00
C ILE A 77 12.49 -8.37 -1.52
N TYR A 78 11.94 -9.13 -2.48
CA TYR A 78 10.62 -8.85 -3.05
C TYR A 78 9.50 -8.91 -2.00
N GLN A 79 9.50 -9.92 -1.14
CA GLN A 79 8.54 -10.06 -0.05
C GLN A 79 8.57 -8.86 0.90
N ARG A 80 9.76 -8.33 1.21
CA ARG A 80 9.85 -7.09 2.01
C ARG A 80 9.33 -5.89 1.22
N MET A 81 9.60 -5.77 -0.08
CA MET A 81 9.08 -4.67 -0.92
C MET A 81 7.56 -4.55 -0.86
N VAL A 82 6.83 -5.67 -0.80
CA VAL A 82 5.36 -5.71 -0.75
C VAL A 82 4.79 -6.11 0.61
N SER A 83 5.59 -5.98 1.67
CA SER A 83 5.17 -6.40 3.01
C SER A 83 4.11 -5.47 3.59
N GLU A 84 3.05 -6.05 4.16
CA GLU A 84 2.04 -5.29 4.92
C GLU A 84 2.63 -4.60 6.16
N GLU A 85 3.76 -5.10 6.68
CA GLU A 85 4.43 -4.48 7.82
C GLU A 85 4.91 -3.06 7.51
N ASN A 86 5.16 -2.74 6.23
CA ASN A 86 5.57 -1.41 5.77
C ASN A 86 4.46 -0.35 5.98
N PHE A 87 3.20 -0.77 6.16
CA PHE A 87 2.11 0.16 6.49
C PHE A 87 2.07 0.55 7.96
N ARG A 88 2.73 -0.21 8.87
CA ARG A 88 2.64 0.00 10.32
C ARG A 88 2.91 1.45 10.77
N PRO A 89 3.92 2.18 10.24
CA PRO A 89 4.16 3.57 10.63
C PRO A 89 3.00 4.49 10.26
N GLN A 90 2.34 4.23 9.12
CA GLN A 90 1.22 5.02 8.61
C GLN A 90 -0.11 4.66 9.30
N LEU A 91 -0.21 3.46 9.87
CA LEU A 91 -1.38 3.02 10.64
C LEU A 91 -1.22 3.27 12.15
N ASN A 92 -0.09 3.82 12.58
CA ASN A 92 0.17 4.12 13.98
C ASN A 92 -0.60 5.36 14.45
N ILE A 93 -1.77 5.15 15.07
CA ILE A 93 -2.63 6.23 15.57
C ILE A 93 -1.97 7.17 16.60
N TYR A 94 -0.85 6.77 17.20
CA TYR A 94 -0.09 7.61 18.13
C TYR A 94 0.87 8.58 17.42
N ALA A 95 1.08 8.43 16.12
CA ALA A 95 1.87 9.35 15.32
C ALA A 95 1.01 10.50 14.75
N PRO A 96 1.58 11.72 14.59
CA PRO A 96 0.87 12.84 13.98
C PRO A 96 0.30 12.49 12.61
N LEU A 97 -0.95 12.92 12.36
CA LEU A 97 -1.68 12.57 11.15
C LEU A 97 -1.00 13.11 9.89
N GLU A 98 -0.47 14.33 9.94
CA GLU A 98 0.25 14.97 8.84
C GLU A 98 1.50 14.15 8.45
N LEU A 99 2.22 13.64 9.45
CA LEU A 99 3.39 12.78 9.23
C LEU A 99 3.00 11.47 8.56
N ARG A 100 1.92 10.83 9.03
CA ARG A 100 1.39 9.59 8.44
C ARG A 100 0.93 9.80 7.00
N GLN A 101 0.19 10.87 6.74
CA GLN A 101 -0.34 11.19 5.41
C GLN A 101 0.79 11.52 4.42
N ASN A 102 1.77 12.33 4.82
CA ASN A 102 2.93 12.64 3.98
C ASN A 102 3.74 11.37 3.68
N GLY A 103 4.00 10.54 4.69
CA GLY A 103 4.68 9.25 4.50
C GLY A 103 3.94 8.33 3.51
N ALA A 104 2.61 8.23 3.63
CA ALA A 104 1.79 7.45 2.70
C ALA A 104 1.87 7.96 1.25
N ARG A 105 1.82 9.29 1.06
CA ARG A 105 1.96 9.93 -0.27
C ARG A 105 3.35 9.69 -0.87
N GLU A 106 4.39 9.82 -0.08
CA GLU A 106 5.76 9.58 -0.54
C GLU A 106 5.97 8.11 -0.93
N VAL A 107 5.46 7.17 -0.14
CA VAL A 107 5.54 5.73 -0.48
C VAL A 107 4.80 5.45 -1.79
N LEU A 108 3.59 5.99 -2.01
CA LEU A 108 2.89 5.86 -3.30
C LEU A 108 3.72 6.36 -4.48
N PHE A 109 4.39 7.50 -4.30
CA PHE A 109 5.28 8.03 -5.33
C PHE A 109 6.43 7.07 -5.62
N GLN A 110 7.09 6.53 -4.60
CA GLN A 110 8.17 5.57 -4.80
C GLN A 110 7.67 4.26 -5.43
N LEU A 111 6.50 3.76 -5.04
CA LEU A 111 5.90 2.57 -5.66
C LEU A 111 5.66 2.75 -7.16
N LYS A 112 5.22 3.94 -7.59
CA LYS A 112 5.10 4.26 -9.02
C LYS A 112 6.45 4.16 -9.74
N GLU A 113 7.51 4.72 -9.17
CA GLU A 113 8.85 4.65 -9.77
C GLU A 113 9.41 3.22 -9.76
N LEU A 114 9.12 2.45 -8.72
CA LEU A 114 9.48 1.05 -8.64
C LEU A 114 8.73 0.21 -9.69
N MET A 115 7.43 0.42 -9.88
CA MET A 115 6.66 -0.23 -10.95
C MET A 115 7.25 0.04 -12.33
N ARG A 116 7.77 1.25 -12.60
CA ARG A 116 8.42 1.56 -13.88
C ARG A 116 9.63 0.68 -14.19
N LEU A 117 10.28 0.09 -13.18
CA LEU A 117 11.38 -0.86 -13.38
C LEU A 117 10.87 -2.27 -13.71
N TYR A 118 9.71 -2.66 -13.15
CA TYR A 118 9.16 -4.00 -13.32
C TYR A 118 8.26 -4.15 -14.55
N PHE A 119 7.63 -3.05 -15.01
CA PHE A 119 6.81 -3.05 -16.22
C PHE A 119 7.64 -2.68 -17.45
N ASP A 120 7.78 -3.61 -18.39
CA ASP A 120 8.27 -3.31 -19.73
C ASP A 120 7.09 -3.25 -20.71
N PHE A 121 6.57 -2.04 -20.94
CA PHE A 121 5.43 -1.84 -21.85
C PHE A 121 5.73 -2.14 -23.32
N ARG A 122 6.99 -2.37 -23.70
CA ARG A 122 7.39 -2.72 -25.06
C ARG A 122 7.54 -4.23 -25.24
N ALA A 123 7.65 -4.99 -24.15
CA ALA A 123 7.81 -6.43 -24.21
C ALA A 123 6.52 -7.11 -24.69
N ALA A 124 6.67 -8.10 -25.57
CA ALA A 124 5.55 -8.94 -26.00
C ALA A 124 4.97 -9.75 -24.82
N GLN A 125 5.84 -10.15 -23.90
CA GLN A 125 5.52 -10.81 -22.64
C GLN A 125 6.32 -10.15 -21.53
N GLN A 126 5.68 -9.88 -20.39
CA GLN A 126 6.34 -9.22 -19.26
C GLN A 126 7.40 -10.14 -18.66
N PRO A 127 8.67 -9.71 -18.60
CA PRO A 127 9.71 -10.51 -17.99
C PRO A 127 9.45 -10.71 -16.50
N TYR A 128 8.81 -9.74 -15.82
CA TYR A 128 8.50 -9.73 -14.39
C TYR A 128 6.99 -9.71 -14.10
N GLY A 129 6.20 -10.49 -14.87
CA GLY A 129 4.74 -10.45 -14.81
C GLY A 129 4.16 -10.54 -13.40
N ALA A 130 4.50 -11.60 -12.65
CA ALA A 130 4.05 -11.81 -11.28
C ALA A 130 4.44 -10.68 -10.32
N GLU A 131 5.67 -10.17 -10.44
CA GLU A 131 6.19 -9.11 -9.57
C GLU A 131 5.56 -7.75 -9.89
N ALA A 132 5.39 -7.44 -11.17
CA ALA A 132 4.74 -6.21 -11.63
C ALA A 132 3.28 -6.14 -11.18
N LEU A 133 2.54 -7.25 -11.31
CA LEU A 133 1.15 -7.35 -10.82
C LEU A 133 1.06 -7.30 -9.30
N GLY A 134 1.98 -7.96 -8.58
CA GLY A 134 2.02 -7.88 -7.12
C GLY A 134 2.31 -6.47 -6.59
N LEU A 135 3.20 -5.71 -7.25
CA LEU A 135 3.42 -4.29 -6.95
C LEU A 135 2.18 -3.43 -7.23
N MET A 136 1.40 -3.76 -8.26
CA MET A 136 0.14 -3.09 -8.52
C MET A 136 -0.89 -3.36 -7.40
N THR A 137 -1.04 -4.62 -6.96
CA THR A 137 -1.86 -4.97 -5.78
C THR A 137 -1.43 -4.18 -4.55
N TYR A 138 -0.13 -4.14 -4.28
CA TYR A 138 0.42 -3.41 -3.14
C TYR A 138 0.17 -1.89 -3.23
N SER A 139 0.26 -1.33 -4.43
CA SER A 139 -0.05 0.09 -4.69
C SER A 139 -1.52 0.42 -4.44
N LEU A 140 -2.45 -0.48 -4.80
CA LEU A 140 -3.87 -0.32 -4.46
C LEU A 140 -4.07 -0.30 -2.94
N ARG A 141 -3.45 -1.23 -2.21
CA ARG A 141 -3.51 -1.26 -0.74
C ARG A 141 -2.98 0.04 -0.13
N GLN A 142 -1.83 0.50 -0.61
CA GLN A 142 -1.21 1.75 -0.15
C GLN A 142 -2.12 2.98 -0.44
N GLN A 143 -2.83 2.98 -1.57
CA GLN A 143 -3.81 4.02 -1.90
C GLN A 143 -5.02 3.99 -0.94
N ALA A 144 -5.46 2.80 -0.51
CA ALA A 144 -6.53 2.66 0.48
C ALA A 144 -6.11 3.24 1.84
N VAL A 145 -4.87 2.95 2.28
CA VAL A 145 -4.28 3.57 3.48
C VAL A 145 -4.29 5.09 3.38
N LEU A 146 -3.88 5.66 2.24
CA LEU A 146 -3.92 7.11 2.04
C LEU A 146 -5.35 7.69 2.15
N PHE A 147 -6.38 6.99 1.64
CA PHE A 147 -7.76 7.45 1.78
C PHE A 147 -8.28 7.39 3.21
N THR A 148 -7.93 6.36 3.96
CA THR A 148 -8.26 6.26 5.38
C THR A 148 -7.71 7.48 6.13
N LEU A 149 -6.44 7.81 5.90
CA LEU A 149 -5.79 8.99 6.49
C LEU A 149 -6.41 10.31 6.01
N THR A 150 -6.78 10.38 4.73
CA THR A 150 -7.44 11.56 4.16
C THR A 150 -8.82 11.78 4.77
N THR A 151 -9.57 10.70 5.02
CA THR A 151 -10.88 10.75 5.67
C THR A 151 -10.73 11.15 7.14
N GLU A 152 -9.76 10.56 7.86
CA GLU A 152 -9.42 10.96 9.23
C GLU A 152 -9.13 12.46 9.30
N PHE A 153 -8.29 12.98 8.39
CA PHE A 153 -7.96 14.40 8.31
C PHE A 153 -9.19 15.26 7.99
N TRP A 154 -10.03 14.82 7.05
CA TRP A 154 -11.22 15.58 6.68
C TRP A 154 -12.17 15.78 7.87
N MET A 155 -12.29 14.76 8.72
CA MET A 155 -13.14 14.77 9.91
C MET A 155 -12.61 15.69 11.03
N THR A 156 -11.33 16.09 11.01
CA THR A 156 -10.78 17.07 11.96
C THR A 156 -10.98 18.52 11.53
N LEU A 157 -11.30 18.76 10.24
CA LEU A 157 -11.47 20.11 9.70
C LEU A 157 -12.80 20.73 10.12
N SER A 158 -12.78 22.06 10.31
CA SER A 158 -14.02 22.83 10.47
C SER A 158 -14.86 22.81 9.18
N GLN A 159 -16.17 23.02 9.29
CA GLN A 159 -17.07 23.04 8.12
C GLN A 159 -16.65 24.10 7.07
N ARG A 160 -16.12 25.25 7.52
CA ARG A 160 -15.57 26.28 6.63
C ARG A 160 -14.36 25.77 5.84
N GLU A 161 -13.47 25.03 6.49
CA GLU A 161 -12.32 24.43 5.82
C GLU A 161 -12.70 23.28 4.90
N GLN A 162 -13.69 22.46 5.27
CA GLN A 162 -14.22 21.41 4.38
C GLN A 162 -14.82 22.00 3.10
N SER A 163 -15.38 23.22 3.16
CA SER A 163 -15.89 23.94 1.99
C SER A 163 -14.81 24.72 1.21
N ASN A 164 -13.55 24.70 1.66
CA ASN A 164 -12.48 25.44 1.01
C ASN A 164 -12.23 24.87 -0.41
N PRO A 165 -12.31 25.71 -1.47
CA PRO A 165 -12.17 25.24 -2.85
C PRO A 165 -10.85 24.52 -3.14
N VAL A 166 -9.74 24.96 -2.55
CA VAL A 166 -8.42 24.35 -2.75
C VAL A 166 -8.37 22.95 -2.13
N ARG A 167 -8.95 22.77 -0.93
CA ARG A 167 -9.00 21.45 -0.27
C ARG A 167 -9.93 20.49 -1.02
N LEU A 168 -11.08 20.98 -1.48
CA LEU A 168 -12.00 20.19 -2.31
C LEU A 168 -11.34 19.77 -3.63
N GLN A 169 -10.60 20.67 -4.28
CA GLN A 169 -9.83 20.36 -5.48
C GLN A 169 -8.78 19.28 -5.20
N GLY A 170 -7.98 19.42 -4.13
CA GLY A 170 -6.99 18.41 -3.75
C GLY A 170 -7.61 17.03 -3.44
N LEU A 171 -8.80 17.00 -2.83
CA LEU A 171 -9.56 15.76 -2.64
C LEU A 171 -10.03 15.16 -3.96
N GLN A 172 -10.54 15.98 -4.89
CA GLN A 172 -10.96 15.54 -6.22
C GLN A 172 -9.78 14.95 -7.02
N GLU A 173 -8.63 15.61 -7.02
CA GLU A 173 -7.40 15.13 -7.66
C GLU A 173 -6.96 13.78 -7.07
N THR A 174 -7.01 13.62 -5.75
CA THR A 174 -6.69 12.35 -5.07
C THR A 174 -7.65 11.24 -5.47
N LYS A 175 -8.95 11.53 -5.55
CA LYS A 175 -9.96 10.57 -6.03
C LYS A 175 -9.79 10.21 -7.51
N ALA A 176 -9.42 11.17 -8.35
CA ALA A 176 -9.13 10.94 -9.76
C ALA A 176 -7.89 10.04 -9.95
N ALA A 177 -6.81 10.30 -9.20
CA ALA A 177 -5.62 9.45 -9.23
C ALA A 177 -5.92 8.00 -8.82
N ALA A 178 -6.74 7.83 -7.77
CA ALA A 178 -7.18 6.50 -7.36
C ALA A 178 -8.07 5.82 -8.39
N ALA A 179 -9.01 6.54 -9.01
CA ALA A 179 -9.83 6.04 -10.09
C ALA A 179 -8.97 5.51 -11.25
N MET A 180 -7.95 6.26 -11.67
CA MET A 180 -7.01 5.83 -12.71
C MET A 180 -6.24 4.57 -12.29
N LEU A 181 -5.75 4.51 -11.05
CA LEU A 181 -5.04 3.35 -10.52
C LEU A 181 -5.94 2.11 -10.50
N THR A 182 -7.16 2.24 -10.00
CA THR A 182 -8.18 1.17 -9.95
C THR A 182 -8.57 0.68 -11.33
N SER A 183 -8.83 1.58 -12.29
CA SER A 183 -9.13 1.20 -13.67
C SER A 183 -7.97 0.44 -14.31
N SER A 184 -6.74 0.98 -14.18
CA SER A 184 -5.54 0.37 -14.75
C SER A 184 -5.28 -1.03 -14.18
N ALA A 185 -5.52 -1.21 -12.87
CA ALA A 185 -5.40 -2.50 -12.21
C ALA A 185 -6.36 -3.55 -12.82
N LEU A 186 -7.62 -3.18 -13.08
CA LEU A 186 -8.56 -4.08 -13.76
C LEU A 186 -8.17 -4.34 -15.22
N ASP A 187 -7.63 -3.34 -15.92
CA ASP A 187 -7.24 -3.48 -17.31
C ASP A 187 -6.08 -4.47 -17.50
N TYR A 188 -5.19 -4.60 -16.52
CA TYR A 188 -4.13 -5.60 -16.57
C TYR A 188 -4.63 -7.04 -16.61
N LEU A 189 -5.83 -7.32 -16.06
CA LEU A 189 -6.46 -8.64 -16.24
C LEU A 189 -6.75 -8.93 -17.72
N GLY A 190 -7.02 -7.92 -18.54
CA GLY A 190 -7.24 -8.08 -19.97
C GLY A 190 -5.97 -8.37 -20.79
N LEU A 191 -4.77 -8.17 -20.23
CA LEU A 191 -3.50 -8.24 -20.95
C LEU A 191 -2.94 -9.68 -21.03
N THR A 192 -3.79 -10.61 -21.44
CA THR A 192 -3.52 -12.07 -21.50
C THR A 192 -2.39 -12.50 -22.43
N LYS A 193 -1.97 -11.64 -23.36
CA LYS A 193 -0.78 -11.86 -24.19
C LYS A 193 0.52 -11.51 -23.46
N GLN A 194 0.46 -10.50 -22.58
CA GLN A 194 1.63 -9.98 -21.88
C GLN A 194 1.88 -10.69 -20.55
N PHE A 195 0.83 -11.13 -19.86
CA PHE A 195 0.93 -11.82 -18.58
C PHE A 195 0.53 -13.29 -18.69
N GLY A 196 1.26 -14.15 -17.96
CA GLY A 196 0.95 -15.57 -17.88
C GLY A 196 -0.40 -15.82 -17.20
N ARG A 197 -1.01 -16.98 -17.49
CA ARG A 197 -2.28 -17.38 -16.87
C ARG A 197 -2.19 -17.42 -15.35
N GLU A 198 -1.17 -18.07 -14.81
CA GLU A 198 -0.99 -18.22 -13.36
C GLU A 198 -0.87 -16.86 -12.65
N ASP A 199 -0.10 -15.94 -13.25
CA ASP A 199 0.06 -14.57 -12.74
C ASP A 199 -1.29 -13.83 -12.70
N LEU A 200 -2.09 -13.93 -13.77
CA LEU A 200 -3.40 -13.27 -13.86
C LEU A 200 -4.42 -13.88 -12.91
N VAL A 201 -4.39 -15.20 -12.68
CA VAL A 201 -5.27 -15.87 -11.71
C VAL A 201 -4.94 -15.43 -10.29
N LEU A 202 -3.66 -15.43 -9.92
CA LEU A 202 -3.22 -14.95 -8.61
C LEU A 202 -3.57 -13.47 -8.41
N TYR A 203 -3.31 -12.65 -9.43
CA TYR A 203 -3.61 -11.23 -9.41
C TYR A 203 -5.11 -10.95 -9.25
N ALA A 204 -5.98 -11.68 -9.95
CA ALA A 204 -7.43 -11.55 -9.82
C ALA A 204 -7.92 -11.80 -8.38
N ALA A 205 -7.36 -12.83 -7.71
CA ALA A 205 -7.68 -13.14 -6.32
C ALA A 205 -7.12 -12.08 -5.36
N GLU A 206 -5.93 -11.54 -5.63
CA GLU A 206 -5.31 -10.49 -4.82
C GLU A 206 -6.07 -9.16 -4.92
N ILE A 207 -6.44 -8.70 -6.12
CA ILE A 207 -7.21 -7.45 -6.29
C ILE A 207 -8.62 -7.55 -5.71
N GLY A 208 -9.25 -8.73 -5.75
CA GLY A 208 -10.58 -8.95 -5.17
C GLY A 208 -10.65 -8.62 -3.68
N LYS A 209 -9.52 -8.78 -2.96
CA LYS A 209 -9.41 -8.41 -1.54
C LYS A 209 -9.23 -6.90 -1.34
N GLN A 210 -8.55 -6.22 -2.27
CA GLN A 210 -8.18 -4.81 -2.11
C GLN A 210 -9.23 -3.84 -2.65
N LEU A 211 -9.96 -4.24 -3.69
CA LEU A 211 -10.85 -3.35 -4.41
C LEU A 211 -12.03 -2.81 -3.58
N PRO A 212 -12.68 -3.59 -2.69
CA PRO A 212 -13.80 -3.09 -1.90
C PRO A 212 -13.44 -1.87 -1.03
N GLU A 213 -12.26 -1.89 -0.40
CA GLU A 213 -11.80 -0.77 0.45
C GLU A 213 -11.55 0.50 -0.37
N LEU A 214 -11.04 0.39 -1.59
CA LEU A 214 -10.86 1.55 -2.47
C LEU A 214 -12.17 2.05 -3.07
N PHE A 215 -13.06 1.13 -3.43
CA PHE A 215 -14.26 1.41 -4.21
C PHE A 215 -15.18 2.42 -3.54
N VAL A 216 -15.33 2.36 -2.21
CA VAL A 216 -16.16 3.30 -1.43
C VAL A 216 -15.67 4.75 -1.54
N HIS A 217 -14.37 4.96 -1.79
CA HIS A 217 -13.77 6.29 -1.87
C HIS A 217 -13.78 6.88 -3.29
N LEU A 218 -14.04 6.08 -4.32
CA LEU A 218 -14.07 6.51 -5.71
C LEU A 218 -15.21 7.51 -5.98
N ASN A 219 -15.03 8.32 -7.01
CA ASN A 219 -16.04 9.28 -7.46
C ASN A 219 -17.31 8.58 -7.95
N ALA A 220 -18.47 9.22 -7.76
CA ALA A 220 -19.76 8.67 -8.18
C ALA A 220 -19.84 8.37 -9.68
N ALA A 221 -19.14 9.16 -10.52
CA ALA A 221 -19.06 8.92 -11.95
C ALA A 221 -18.23 7.68 -12.33
N VAL A 222 -17.23 7.33 -11.51
CA VAL A 222 -16.27 6.24 -11.80
C VAL A 222 -16.79 4.88 -11.33
N ARG A 223 -17.50 4.83 -10.20
CA ARG A 223 -17.99 3.56 -9.63
C ARG A 223 -18.81 2.71 -10.62
N PRO A 224 -19.75 3.27 -11.43
CA PRO A 224 -20.45 2.51 -12.46
C PRO A 224 -19.52 1.94 -13.54
N GLU A 225 -18.49 2.68 -13.96
CA GLU A 225 -17.51 2.23 -14.95
C GLU A 225 -16.72 1.02 -14.42
N ILE A 226 -16.30 1.08 -13.16
CA ILE A 226 -15.61 -0.03 -12.49
C ILE A 226 -16.52 -1.26 -12.36
N LEU A 227 -17.79 -1.07 -11.97
CA LEU A 227 -18.77 -2.17 -11.91
C LEU A 227 -18.98 -2.81 -13.28
N ALA A 228 -19.15 -2.00 -14.33
CA ALA A 228 -19.29 -2.49 -15.70
C ALA A 228 -18.03 -3.25 -16.15
N ARG A 229 -16.84 -2.77 -15.78
CA ARG A 229 -15.57 -3.44 -16.10
C ARG A 229 -15.44 -4.80 -15.42
N VAL A 230 -15.80 -4.89 -14.14
CA VAL A 230 -15.84 -6.16 -13.41
C VAL A 230 -16.84 -7.13 -14.04
N ALA A 231 -18.06 -6.66 -14.37
CA ALA A 231 -19.07 -7.48 -15.05
C ALA A 231 -18.56 -8.00 -16.41
N GLN A 232 -17.89 -7.15 -17.19
CA GLN A 232 -17.29 -7.57 -18.45
C GLN A 232 -16.23 -8.67 -18.23
N LEU A 233 -15.38 -8.55 -17.21
CA LEU A 233 -14.38 -9.56 -16.88
C LEU A 233 -15.04 -10.88 -16.44
N VAL A 234 -16.16 -10.85 -15.72
CA VAL A 234 -16.93 -12.05 -15.36
C VAL A 234 -17.42 -12.80 -16.59
N GLU A 235 -17.92 -12.08 -17.60
CA GLU A 235 -18.51 -12.70 -18.79
C GLU A 235 -17.46 -13.13 -19.83
N GLN A 236 -16.45 -12.28 -20.07
CA GLN A 236 -15.64 -12.34 -21.28
C GLN A 236 -14.19 -12.75 -21.05
N HIS A 237 -13.69 -12.75 -19.81
CA HIS A 237 -12.30 -13.08 -19.56
C HIS A 237 -12.00 -14.54 -19.94
N PRO A 238 -10.92 -14.86 -20.66
CA PRO A 238 -10.70 -16.21 -21.20
C PRO A 238 -10.48 -17.28 -20.12
N TYR A 239 -9.88 -16.92 -18.99
CA TYR A 239 -9.58 -17.85 -17.89
C TYR A 239 -10.74 -17.92 -16.89
N ALA A 240 -11.19 -19.14 -16.59
CA ALA A 240 -12.35 -19.40 -15.75
C ALA A 240 -12.13 -18.96 -14.30
N GLU A 241 -10.91 -19.10 -13.78
CA GLU A 241 -10.57 -18.75 -12.41
C GLU A 241 -10.62 -17.23 -12.20
N VAL A 242 -10.17 -16.45 -13.19
CA VAL A 242 -10.32 -14.98 -13.16
C VAL A 242 -11.80 -14.60 -13.20
N ARG A 243 -12.60 -15.24 -14.06
CA ARG A 243 -14.07 -15.03 -14.08
C ARG A 243 -14.69 -15.32 -12.71
N ALA A 244 -14.29 -16.41 -12.06
CA ALA A 244 -14.77 -16.78 -10.73
C ALA A 244 -14.40 -15.72 -9.67
N SER A 245 -13.14 -15.28 -9.61
CA SER A 245 -12.73 -14.22 -8.68
C SER A 245 -13.49 -12.90 -8.90
N MET A 246 -13.73 -12.53 -10.16
CA MET A 246 -14.51 -11.32 -10.49
C MET A 246 -16.00 -11.50 -10.16
N ALA A 247 -16.55 -12.71 -10.30
CA ALA A 247 -17.94 -13.03 -9.98
C ALA A 247 -18.19 -12.98 -8.47
N GLU A 248 -17.20 -13.35 -7.66
CA GLU A 248 -17.24 -13.20 -6.20
C GLU A 248 -17.15 -11.71 -5.79
N LEU A 249 -16.35 -10.92 -6.51
CA LEU A 249 -16.14 -9.50 -6.23
C LEU A 249 -17.36 -8.63 -6.60
N GLN A 250 -18.01 -8.93 -7.73
CA GLN A 250 -19.12 -8.14 -8.27
C GLN A 250 -20.27 -7.85 -7.27
N PRO A 251 -20.82 -8.85 -6.53
CA PRO A 251 -21.89 -8.59 -5.57
C PRO A 251 -21.43 -7.71 -4.40
N VAL A 252 -20.17 -7.83 -3.97
CA VAL A 252 -19.60 -7.00 -2.90
C VAL A 252 -19.58 -5.53 -3.31
N LEU A 253 -19.06 -5.22 -4.51
CA LEU A 253 -19.01 -3.84 -5.00
C LEU A 253 -20.42 -3.28 -5.25
N THR A 254 -21.33 -4.09 -5.75
CA THR A 254 -22.74 -3.69 -5.98
C THR A 254 -23.43 -3.37 -4.66
N GLY A 255 -23.20 -4.16 -3.61
CA GLY A 255 -23.69 -3.88 -2.26
C GLY A 255 -23.16 -2.54 -1.73
N ILE A 256 -21.85 -2.29 -1.86
CA ILE A 256 -21.24 -1.02 -1.45
C ILE A 256 -21.85 0.16 -2.22
N GLN A 257 -22.06 0.03 -3.54
CA GLN A 257 -22.68 1.09 -4.34
C GLN A 257 -24.09 1.42 -3.84
N ALA A 258 -24.92 0.39 -3.61
CA ALA A 258 -26.28 0.57 -3.11
C ALA A 258 -26.30 1.24 -1.74
N ASP A 259 -25.39 0.86 -0.84
CA ASP A 259 -25.27 1.47 0.49
C ASP A 259 -24.85 2.95 0.40
N VAL A 260 -23.88 3.28 -0.47
CA VAL A 260 -23.44 4.67 -0.69
C VAL A 260 -24.58 5.52 -1.27
N GLU A 261 -25.31 5.02 -2.26
CA GLU A 261 -26.47 5.72 -2.82
C GLU A 261 -27.56 5.97 -1.77
N LYS A 262 -27.86 4.96 -0.95
CA LYS A 262 -28.83 5.08 0.16
C LYS A 262 -28.41 6.13 1.18
N GLN A 263 -27.12 6.26 1.47
CA GLN A 263 -26.59 7.29 2.37
C GLN A 263 -26.64 8.70 1.75
N LEU A 264 -26.42 8.82 0.44
CA LEU A 264 -26.48 10.11 -0.27
C LEU A 264 -27.91 10.64 -0.44
N VAL A 265 -28.90 9.75 -0.53
CA VAL A 265 -30.33 10.11 -0.66
C VAL A 265 -30.97 10.45 0.69
N GLN A 266 -30.43 9.96 1.81
CA GLN A 266 -30.91 10.35 3.13
C GLN A 266 -30.52 11.80 3.43
N PRO A 267 -31.47 12.71 3.73
CA PRO A 267 -31.14 14.05 4.16
C PRO A 267 -30.31 13.97 5.44
N ALA A 268 -29.21 14.72 5.50
CA ALA A 268 -28.43 14.87 6.72
C ALA A 268 -29.37 15.38 7.83
N THR A 269 -29.79 14.48 8.73
CA THR A 269 -30.64 14.84 9.85
C THR A 269 -29.87 15.86 10.69
N PRO A 270 -30.37 17.09 10.88
CA PRO A 270 -29.75 18.06 11.76
C PRO A 270 -30.07 17.66 13.20
N ASN A 271 -29.45 16.58 13.68
CA ASN A 271 -29.48 16.21 15.09
C ASN A 271 -28.04 16.04 15.56
N GLN A 272 -27.36 17.17 15.77
CA GLN A 272 -26.45 17.23 16.90
C GLN A 272 -27.33 17.23 18.15
N PRO A 273 -27.27 16.22 19.02
CA PRO A 273 -27.72 16.43 20.38
C PRO A 273 -26.85 17.55 20.95
N VAL A 274 -27.50 18.63 21.40
CA VAL A 274 -26.88 19.63 22.26
C VAL A 274 -26.12 18.86 23.34
N ALA A 275 -24.79 18.96 23.34
CA ALA A 275 -23.98 18.36 24.38
C ALA A 275 -24.58 18.82 25.73
N PRO A 276 -24.94 17.90 26.65
CA PRO A 276 -25.35 18.34 27.97
C PRO A 276 -24.20 19.17 28.53
N LYS A 277 -24.47 20.45 28.85
CA LYS A 277 -23.51 21.30 29.54
C LYS A 277 -23.09 20.53 30.80
N LEU A 278 -21.85 20.05 30.82
CA LEU A 278 -21.25 19.53 32.04
C LEU A 278 -21.23 20.69 33.03
N ASP A 279 -22.08 20.60 34.05
CA ASP A 279 -22.04 21.50 35.19
C ASP A 279 -20.79 21.15 36.00
N LEU A 280 -19.81 22.06 35.96
CA LEU A 280 -18.56 21.97 36.72
C LEU A 280 -18.64 22.74 38.05
N SER A 281 -19.85 23.03 38.53
CA SER A 281 -20.02 23.62 39.87
C SER A 281 -19.52 22.65 40.92
N ALA A 282 -18.58 23.11 41.75
CA ALA A 282 -18.08 22.32 42.88
C ALA A 282 -19.22 22.02 43.88
N PRO A 283 -19.26 20.81 44.47
CA PRO A 283 -20.27 20.47 45.45
C PRO A 283 -20.16 21.38 46.70
N GLN A 284 -21.30 21.84 47.20
CA GLN A 284 -21.43 22.56 48.47
C GLN A 284 -21.15 21.65 49.67
#